data_AF-A0A3D2W7U3-F1
#
_entry.id   AF-A0A3D2W7U3-F1
#
_cell.length_a   1.000
_cell.length_b   1.000
_cell.length_c   1.000
_cell.angle_alpha   90.00
_cell.angle_beta   90.00
_cell.angle_gamma   90.00
#
_symmetry.space_group_name_H-M   'P 1'
#
loop_
_entity.id
_entity.type
_entity.pdbx_description
1 polymer ?
#
loop_
_entity_poly.entity_id
_entity_poly.type
_entity_poly.pdbx_seq_one_letter_code
_entity_poly.pdbx_strand_id
1 'polypeptide(L)'
;VLAVNMIDDQSRLMNIYEFYNLGIGDPIACSGVHGIGIGDLLDACLKAMPEDNTKDEDEGIHIAVIGEPNVGKSSLVNAILKEDRSIVSNVQGTTRDAVDTPFVHEGRPYVIVDTAGIRKRGKVYESVEKYSVMRAMKAIERCDVALFLIDAEAGIREQDKHVAGYASEAGKPVVIVVNKWDAIEKDDKTMNRFTEQVRTEFAYLSYAPIIFISAKTHQRVDTVIPAVDKVYENSCRRIPTNILNEVIADTQITNPAPARNGKRFRVYYATQVAQQPPTFVLSCNDPKLMHFSYQRFLENALRHAFDFEGTPIRIIVRKKVSE
;
A
#
# COMPACT_ATOMS: atom_id res chain seq x y z
N VAL A 1 -26.39 -16.68 -7.33
CA VAL A 1 -26.67 -16.75 -5.89
C VAL A 1 -27.93 -15.94 -5.63
N LEU A 2 -28.97 -16.55 -5.05
CA LEU A 2 -30.23 -15.89 -4.73
C LEU A 2 -30.35 -15.73 -3.21
N ALA A 3 -30.49 -14.50 -2.74
CA ALA A 3 -30.65 -14.17 -1.32
C ALA A 3 -32.06 -13.67 -1.04
N VAL A 4 -32.71 -14.21 -0.02
CA VAL A 4 -34.02 -13.78 0.47
C VAL A 4 -33.83 -13.11 1.83
N ASN A 5 -33.85 -11.77 1.84
CA ASN A 5 -33.62 -10.97 3.03
C ASN A 5 -34.90 -10.84 3.89
N MET A 6 -34.78 -10.34 5.13
CA MET A 6 -35.86 -10.17 6.13
C MET A 6 -36.46 -11.48 6.65
N ILE A 7 -35.69 -12.56 6.63
CA ILE A 7 -36.02 -13.81 7.33
C ILE A 7 -35.50 -13.69 8.77
N ASP A 8 -36.25 -12.94 9.57
CA ASP A 8 -35.86 -12.55 10.93
C ASP A 8 -36.16 -13.65 11.97
N ASP A 9 -37.02 -14.62 11.64
CA ASP A 9 -37.46 -15.67 12.54
C ASP A 9 -37.89 -16.95 11.78
N GLN A 10 -37.99 -18.08 12.49
CA GLN A 10 -38.29 -19.40 11.89
C GLN A 10 -39.66 -19.48 11.20
N SER A 11 -40.64 -18.66 11.59
CA SER A 11 -41.97 -18.69 10.98
C SER A 11 -41.96 -18.21 9.53
N ARG A 12 -40.95 -17.40 9.15
CA ARG A 12 -40.78 -16.86 7.80
C ARG A 12 -39.99 -17.78 6.87
N LEU A 13 -39.39 -18.86 7.38
CA LEU A 13 -38.64 -19.84 6.56
C LEU A 13 -39.52 -20.47 5.48
N MET A 14 -40.82 -20.62 5.73
CA MET A 14 -41.75 -21.18 4.73
C MET A 14 -41.96 -20.24 3.53
N ASN A 15 -41.73 -18.93 3.67
CA ASN A 15 -41.87 -17.98 2.57
C ASN A 15 -40.75 -18.15 1.53
N ILE A 16 -39.67 -18.85 1.87
CA ILE A 16 -38.54 -19.12 0.97
C ILE A 16 -39.00 -20.00 -0.21
N TYR A 17 -39.97 -20.89 0.01
CA TYR A 17 -40.39 -21.85 -1.01
C TYR A 17 -40.95 -21.17 -2.27
N GLU A 18 -41.56 -19.99 -2.15
CA GLU A 18 -42.10 -19.25 -3.29
C GLU A 18 -40.99 -18.77 -4.25
N PHE A 19 -39.78 -18.53 -3.73
CA PHE A 19 -38.65 -18.01 -4.49
C PHE A 19 -37.95 -19.08 -5.35
N TYR A 20 -38.22 -20.37 -5.13
CA TYR A 20 -37.77 -21.43 -6.03
C TYR A 20 -38.35 -21.26 -7.45
N ASN A 21 -39.53 -20.63 -7.57
CA ASN A 21 -40.15 -20.36 -8.87
C ASN A 21 -39.33 -19.42 -9.77
N LEU A 22 -38.34 -18.71 -9.22
CA LEU A 22 -37.44 -17.84 -9.99
C LEU A 22 -36.41 -18.63 -10.81
N GLY A 23 -36.15 -19.90 -10.46
CA GLY A 23 -35.17 -20.73 -11.15
C GLY A 23 -33.70 -20.30 -10.99
N ILE A 24 -33.40 -19.44 -10.01
CA ILE A 24 -32.05 -18.88 -9.75
C ILE A 24 -31.34 -19.69 -8.64
N GLY A 25 -31.36 -21.02 -8.77
CA GLY A 25 -30.78 -21.96 -7.78
C GLY A 25 -31.49 -21.96 -6.43
N ASP A 26 -30.82 -22.51 -5.41
CA ASP A 26 -31.38 -22.64 -4.06
C ASP A 26 -31.38 -21.26 -3.35
N PRO A 27 -32.57 -20.74 -2.93
CA PRO A 27 -32.63 -19.46 -2.24
C PRO A 27 -32.03 -19.54 -0.84
N ILE A 28 -31.17 -18.60 -0.50
CA ILE A 28 -30.51 -18.49 0.81
C ILE A 28 -31.26 -17.47 1.65
N ALA A 29 -31.82 -17.91 2.78
CA ALA A 29 -32.45 -17.00 3.73
C ALA A 29 -31.41 -16.21 4.51
N CYS A 30 -31.62 -14.89 4.60
CA CYS A 30 -30.80 -14.03 5.42
C CYS A 30 -31.61 -12.93 6.12
N SER A 31 -31.02 -12.35 7.16
CA SER A 31 -31.48 -11.11 7.77
C SER A 31 -30.31 -10.17 7.91
N GLY A 32 -30.33 -9.08 7.14
CA GLY A 32 -29.33 -8.02 7.25
C GLY A 32 -29.36 -7.31 8.62
N VAL A 33 -30.50 -7.30 9.30
CA VAL A 33 -30.66 -6.65 10.62
C VAL A 33 -30.11 -7.53 11.74
N HIS A 34 -30.35 -8.83 11.68
CA HIS A 34 -29.98 -9.78 12.73
C HIS A 34 -28.71 -10.59 12.42
N GLY A 35 -28.14 -10.43 11.23
CA GLY A 35 -26.92 -11.14 10.79
C GLY A 35 -27.15 -12.63 10.47
N ILE A 36 -28.39 -13.10 10.43
CA ILE A 36 -28.74 -14.50 10.17
C ILE A 36 -28.46 -14.84 8.70
N GLY A 37 -27.86 -16.01 8.42
CA GLY A 37 -27.64 -16.52 7.06
C GLY A 37 -26.68 -15.71 6.18
N ILE A 38 -26.04 -14.66 6.73
CA ILE A 38 -25.06 -13.84 6.01
C ILE A 38 -23.81 -14.66 5.68
N GLY A 39 -23.36 -15.54 6.58
CA GLY A 39 -22.22 -16.43 6.33
C GLY A 39 -22.46 -17.36 5.14
N ASP A 40 -23.60 -18.06 5.13
CA ASP A 40 -23.97 -18.98 4.05
C ASP A 40 -24.11 -18.25 2.70
N LEU A 41 -24.66 -17.03 2.72
CA LEU A 41 -24.73 -16.17 1.54
C LEU A 41 -23.33 -15.80 1.03
N LEU A 42 -22.42 -15.42 1.91
CA LEU A 42 -21.05 -15.07 1.54
C LEU A 42 -20.29 -16.28 1.00
N ASP A 43 -20.45 -17.45 1.59
CA ASP A 43 -19.84 -18.69 1.11
C ASP A 43 -20.37 -19.09 -0.28
N ALA A 44 -21.68 -18.92 -0.51
CA ALA A 44 -22.28 -19.16 -1.82
C ALA A 44 -21.78 -18.15 -2.86
N CYS A 45 -21.60 -16.88 -2.49
CA CYS A 45 -20.97 -15.87 -3.33
C CYS A 45 -19.53 -16.24 -3.65
N LEU A 46 -18.72 -16.64 -2.67
CA LEU A 46 -17.33 -17.06 -2.88
C LEU A 46 -17.22 -18.26 -3.82
N LYS A 47 -18.11 -19.26 -3.70
CA LYS A 47 -18.15 -20.42 -4.60
C LYS A 47 -18.63 -20.09 -6.02
N ALA A 48 -19.52 -19.11 -6.16
CA ALA A 48 -20.08 -18.70 -7.45
C ALA A 48 -19.25 -17.64 -8.15
N MET A 49 -18.33 -16.97 -7.44
CA MET A 49 -17.30 -16.19 -8.08
C MET A 49 -16.49 -17.14 -8.97
N PRO A 50 -16.20 -16.76 -10.23
CA PRO A 50 -15.23 -17.52 -11.01
C PRO A 50 -13.98 -17.68 -10.16
N GLU A 51 -13.34 -18.85 -10.20
CA GLU A 51 -11.99 -18.98 -9.63
C GLU A 51 -11.20 -17.82 -10.19
N ASP A 52 -10.80 -16.91 -9.30
CA ASP A 52 -9.97 -15.79 -9.68
C ASP A 52 -8.58 -16.40 -9.94
N ASN A 53 -8.44 -16.98 -11.13
CA ASN A 53 -7.17 -17.27 -11.77
C ASN A 53 -6.50 -15.94 -12.18
N THR A 54 -6.63 -14.90 -11.37
CA THR A 54 -5.82 -13.68 -11.43
C THR A 54 -4.47 -13.86 -10.74
N LYS A 55 -4.16 -15.10 -10.28
CA LYS A 55 -2.83 -15.45 -9.80
C LYS A 55 -1.82 -15.78 -10.90
N ASP A 56 -2.25 -15.82 -12.16
CA ASP A 56 -1.35 -15.89 -13.30
C ASP A 56 -1.74 -14.77 -14.29
N GLU A 57 -0.76 -13.99 -14.76
CA GLU A 57 -0.85 -12.89 -15.75
C GLU A 57 -0.94 -11.43 -15.25
N ASP A 58 -0.06 -11.05 -14.33
CA ASP A 58 0.79 -9.87 -14.54
C ASP A 58 2.15 -10.17 -13.91
N GLU A 59 3.06 -10.81 -14.67
CA GLU A 59 4.41 -11.10 -14.20
C GLU A 59 5.10 -9.79 -13.83
N GLY A 60 5.36 -9.57 -12.53
CA GLY A 60 6.28 -8.51 -12.07
C GLY A 60 5.77 -7.60 -10.97
N ILE A 61 6.66 -6.72 -10.53
CA ILE A 61 6.35 -5.70 -9.51
C ILE A 61 5.60 -4.55 -10.18
N HIS A 62 4.40 -4.24 -9.69
CA HIS A 62 3.56 -3.16 -10.18
C HIS A 62 3.96 -1.82 -9.55
N ILE A 63 4.28 -0.84 -10.40
CA ILE A 63 4.78 0.48 -10.00
C ILE A 63 3.76 1.54 -10.41
N ALA A 64 3.24 2.29 -9.44
CA ALA A 64 2.48 3.51 -9.73
C ALA A 64 3.37 4.75 -9.61
N VAL A 65 3.30 5.66 -10.58
CA VAL A 65 3.98 6.95 -10.52
C VAL A 65 2.96 8.04 -10.19
N ILE A 66 3.01 8.55 -8.96
CA ILE A 66 2.05 9.51 -8.42
C ILE A 66 2.72 10.87 -8.12
N GLY A 67 1.92 11.93 -7.99
CA GLY A 67 2.40 13.30 -7.73
C GLY A 67 1.63 14.34 -8.52
N GLU A 68 1.93 15.62 -8.30
CA GLU A 68 1.24 16.75 -8.94
C GLU A 68 1.36 16.76 -10.48
N PRO A 69 0.49 17.49 -11.20
CA PRO A 69 0.71 17.79 -12.60
C PRO A 69 2.09 18.40 -12.87
N ASN A 70 2.71 18.04 -14.00
CA ASN A 70 3.99 18.61 -14.48
C ASN A 70 5.26 18.38 -13.63
N VAL A 71 5.21 17.57 -12.56
CA VAL A 71 6.40 17.17 -11.77
C VAL A 71 7.38 16.25 -12.52
N GLY A 72 7.05 15.84 -13.74
CA GLY A 72 7.90 15.02 -14.61
C GLY A 72 7.62 13.51 -14.56
N LYS A 73 6.42 13.08 -14.14
CA LYS A 73 5.99 11.67 -14.18
C LYS A 73 6.26 11.00 -15.53
N SER A 74 5.86 11.65 -16.63
CA SER A 74 6.04 11.11 -17.99
C SER A 74 7.49 11.04 -18.41
N SER A 75 8.28 12.04 -18.00
CA SER A 75 9.72 12.04 -18.24
C SER A 75 10.38 10.90 -17.49
N LEU A 76 10.02 10.66 -16.22
CA LEU A 76 10.56 9.55 -15.44
C LEU A 76 10.21 8.20 -16.04
N VAL A 77 8.94 7.96 -16.36
CA VAL A 77 8.49 6.71 -16.99
C VAL A 77 9.27 6.46 -18.29
N ASN A 78 9.40 7.48 -19.14
CA ASN A 78 10.18 7.34 -20.38
C ASN A 78 11.68 7.11 -20.11
N ALA A 79 12.24 7.71 -19.06
CA ALA A 79 13.63 7.52 -18.70
C ALA A 79 13.89 6.08 -18.23
N ILE A 80 13.06 5.54 -17.34
CA ILE A 80 13.13 4.14 -16.86
C ILE A 80 13.03 3.15 -18.02
N LEU A 81 12.06 3.36 -18.92
CA LEU A 81 11.83 2.47 -20.07
C LEU A 81 12.93 2.54 -21.15
N LYS A 82 13.78 3.58 -21.11
CA LYS A 82 14.89 3.79 -22.05
C LYS A 82 16.26 3.51 -21.44
N GLU A 83 16.32 3.07 -20.20
CA GLU A 83 17.59 2.62 -19.63
C GLU A 83 18.12 1.42 -20.40
N ASP A 84 19.45 1.32 -20.52
CA ASP A 84 20.12 0.25 -21.26
C ASP A 84 19.74 -1.17 -20.79
N ARG A 85 19.27 -1.28 -19.54
CA ARG A 85 18.90 -2.54 -18.88
C ARG A 85 17.41 -2.86 -18.97
N SER A 86 16.60 -1.93 -19.47
CA SER A 86 15.15 -2.03 -19.53
C SER A 86 14.68 -2.42 -20.93
N ILE A 87 13.95 -3.52 -21.04
CA ILE A 87 13.37 -4.00 -22.31
C ILE A 87 11.85 -3.93 -22.20
N VAL A 88 11.21 -3.15 -23.08
CA VAL A 88 9.74 -3.04 -23.13
C VAL A 88 9.17 -4.34 -23.70
N SER A 89 8.25 -4.96 -22.97
CA SER A 89 7.58 -6.18 -23.41
C SER A 89 6.40 -5.83 -24.31
N ASN A 90 6.36 -6.41 -25.51
CA ASN A 90 5.29 -6.20 -26.50
C ASN A 90 4.24 -7.33 -26.44
N VAL A 91 3.96 -7.91 -25.26
CA VAL A 91 2.91 -8.92 -25.12
C VAL A 91 1.55 -8.26 -25.37
N GLN A 92 1.21 -8.12 -26.64
CA GLN A 92 -0.14 -7.87 -27.12
C GLN A 92 -0.93 -9.15 -26.87
N GLY A 93 -1.90 -9.13 -25.94
CA GLY A 93 -3.01 -10.06 -26.10
C GLY A 93 -3.79 -10.54 -24.90
N THR A 94 -3.43 -10.30 -23.64
CA THR A 94 -4.31 -10.72 -22.52
C THR A 94 -4.19 -9.79 -21.32
N THR A 95 -5.04 -8.75 -21.29
CA THR A 95 -5.84 -8.26 -20.15
C THR A 95 -6.51 -6.94 -20.54
N ARG A 96 -7.58 -6.61 -19.84
CA ARG A 96 -8.67 -5.70 -20.23
C ARG A 96 -8.30 -4.21 -20.23
N ASP A 97 -7.07 -3.84 -19.88
CA ASP A 97 -6.61 -2.47 -19.64
C ASP A 97 -5.40 -2.11 -20.53
N ALA A 98 -5.66 -1.52 -21.71
CA ALA A 98 -4.66 -1.02 -22.68
C ALA A 98 -3.84 0.20 -22.18
N VAL A 99 -3.57 0.26 -20.88
CA VAL A 99 -3.16 1.46 -20.13
C VAL A 99 -1.86 1.23 -19.36
N ASP A 100 -1.47 -0.01 -19.07
CA ASP A 100 -0.25 -0.33 -18.33
C ASP A 100 0.92 -0.63 -19.28
N THR A 101 2.18 -0.45 -18.82
CA THR A 101 3.37 -0.76 -19.62
C THR A 101 4.25 -1.79 -18.90
N PRO A 102 4.29 -3.05 -19.38
CA PRO A 102 5.22 -4.05 -18.89
C PRO A 102 6.64 -3.80 -19.41
N PHE A 103 7.64 -4.06 -18.58
CA PHE A 103 9.06 -4.02 -18.94
C PHE A 103 9.87 -4.99 -18.11
N VAL A 104 11.04 -5.38 -18.60
CA VAL A 104 12.00 -6.23 -17.89
C VAL A 104 13.22 -5.40 -17.57
N HIS A 105 13.65 -5.38 -16.32
CA HIS A 105 14.89 -4.74 -15.87
C HIS A 105 15.77 -5.78 -15.19
N GLU A 106 17.01 -5.95 -15.69
CA GLU A 106 17.95 -6.97 -15.19
C GLU A 106 17.36 -8.41 -15.10
N GLY A 107 16.47 -8.74 -16.04
CA GLY A 107 15.82 -10.06 -16.09
C GLY A 107 14.64 -10.24 -15.14
N ARG A 108 14.29 -9.23 -14.32
CA ARG A 108 13.08 -9.21 -13.50
C ARG A 108 11.95 -8.47 -14.21
N PRO A 109 10.71 -8.99 -14.20
CA PRO A 109 9.59 -8.31 -14.84
C PRO A 109 8.97 -7.26 -13.91
N TYR A 110 8.46 -6.19 -14.50
CA TYR A 110 7.83 -5.04 -13.84
C TYR A 110 6.69 -4.50 -14.70
N VAL A 111 5.73 -3.83 -14.06
CA VAL A 111 4.60 -3.19 -14.75
C VAL A 111 4.44 -1.77 -14.26
N ILE A 112 4.49 -0.78 -15.15
CA ILE A 112 4.10 0.59 -14.80
C ILE A 112 2.59 0.74 -14.98
N VAL A 113 1.88 1.03 -13.90
CA VAL A 113 0.42 1.14 -13.85
C VAL A 113 -0.06 2.51 -14.34
N ASP A 114 -1.17 2.54 -15.08
CA ASP A 114 -1.88 3.71 -15.64
C ASP A 114 -0.97 4.67 -16.44
N THR A 115 -0.18 4.11 -17.35
CA THR A 115 0.71 4.87 -18.24
C THR A 115 -0.03 5.68 -19.29
N ALA A 116 -1.29 5.37 -19.61
CA ALA A 116 -2.05 6.16 -20.58
C ALA A 116 -2.32 7.60 -20.09
N GLY A 117 -2.57 7.80 -18.78
CA GLY A 117 -2.69 9.14 -18.21
C GLY A 117 -1.38 9.93 -18.27
N ILE A 118 -0.25 9.22 -18.20
CA ILE A 118 1.09 9.77 -18.26
C ILE A 118 1.50 10.13 -19.71
N ARG A 119 1.18 9.27 -20.70
CA ARG A 119 1.55 9.45 -22.12
C ARG A 119 0.63 10.41 -22.89
N LYS A 120 -0.65 10.54 -22.53
CA LYS A 120 -1.62 11.41 -23.24
C LYS A 120 -1.41 12.92 -23.04
N ARG A 121 -0.62 13.35 -22.04
CA ARG A 121 -0.38 14.77 -21.72
C ARG A 121 0.37 15.58 -22.77
N GLY A 122 0.85 14.97 -23.86
CA GLY A 122 1.41 15.69 -24.99
C GLY A 122 0.38 16.49 -25.82
N LYS A 123 -0.94 16.23 -25.71
CA LYS A 123 -1.93 16.82 -26.64
C LYS A 123 -3.30 17.23 -26.09
N VAL A 124 -3.61 17.10 -24.79
CA VAL A 124 -4.94 17.47 -24.28
C VAL A 124 -4.84 18.23 -22.96
N TYR A 125 -5.37 19.46 -22.96
CA TYR A 125 -5.68 20.22 -21.76
C TYR A 125 -6.80 19.47 -21.01
N GLU A 126 -6.44 18.58 -20.09
CA GLU A 126 -7.43 18.04 -19.15
C GLU A 126 -7.83 19.17 -18.20
N SER A 127 -8.92 19.85 -18.53
CA SER A 127 -9.82 20.35 -17.50
C SER A 127 -10.26 19.16 -16.65
N VAL A 128 -10.34 19.37 -15.33
CA VAL A 128 -10.78 18.43 -14.27
C VAL A 128 -9.65 17.76 -13.47
N GLU A 129 -9.10 18.50 -12.50
CA GLU A 129 -8.22 17.97 -11.43
C GLU A 129 -8.79 16.72 -10.74
N LYS A 130 -10.13 16.63 -10.59
CA LYS A 130 -10.80 15.45 -9.99
C LYS A 130 -10.49 14.14 -10.70
N TYR A 131 -10.32 14.16 -12.02
CA TYR A 131 -10.04 12.94 -12.80
C TYR A 131 -8.61 12.46 -12.58
N SER A 132 -7.66 13.39 -12.39
CA SER A 132 -6.26 13.06 -12.05
C SER A 132 -6.16 12.39 -10.68
N VAL A 133 -6.95 12.82 -9.69
CA VAL A 133 -6.96 12.20 -8.35
C VAL A 133 -7.54 10.79 -8.38
N MET A 134 -8.70 10.57 -9.01
CA MET A 134 -9.29 9.23 -9.09
C MET A 134 -8.39 8.22 -9.82
N ARG A 135 -7.67 8.67 -10.85
CA ARG A 135 -6.66 7.84 -11.53
C ARG A 135 -5.51 7.47 -10.63
N ALA A 136 -4.98 8.44 -9.88
CA ALA A 136 -3.93 8.18 -8.91
C ALA A 136 -4.40 7.15 -7.86
N MET A 137 -5.64 7.25 -7.36
CA MET A 137 -6.20 6.28 -6.42
C MET A 137 -6.30 4.88 -7.03
N LYS A 138 -6.84 4.75 -8.25
CA LYS A 138 -6.89 3.46 -8.96
C LYS A 138 -5.50 2.86 -9.22
N ALA A 139 -4.51 3.70 -9.55
CA ALA A 139 -3.13 3.26 -9.73
C ALA A 139 -2.51 2.79 -8.41
N ILE A 140 -2.76 3.51 -7.31
CA ILE A 140 -2.33 3.14 -5.96
C ILE A 140 -2.93 1.79 -5.53
N GLU A 141 -4.22 1.56 -5.78
CA GLU A 141 -4.88 0.29 -5.45
C GLU A 141 -4.21 -0.91 -6.14
N ARG A 142 -3.84 -0.75 -7.42
CA ARG A 142 -3.26 -1.81 -8.26
C ARG A 142 -1.75 -1.95 -8.15
N CYS A 143 -1.02 -1.01 -7.56
CA CYS A 143 0.44 -1.09 -7.49
C CYS A 143 0.95 -1.85 -6.26
N ASP A 144 2.12 -2.44 -6.39
CA ASP A 144 2.92 -2.98 -5.29
C ASP A 144 3.78 -1.90 -4.62
N VAL A 145 4.29 -0.94 -5.40
CA VAL A 145 5.10 0.19 -4.90
C VAL A 145 4.67 1.49 -5.58
N ALA A 146 4.52 2.55 -4.78
CA ALA A 146 4.23 3.89 -5.28
C ALA A 146 5.50 4.76 -5.31
N LEU A 147 5.82 5.30 -6.49
CA LEU A 147 6.81 6.36 -6.67
C LEU A 147 6.12 7.71 -6.53
N PHE A 148 6.34 8.39 -5.41
CA PHE A 148 5.78 9.71 -5.15
C PHE A 148 6.74 10.81 -5.60
N LEU A 149 6.42 11.47 -6.72
CA LEU A 149 7.28 12.46 -7.35
C LEU A 149 7.03 13.86 -6.83
N ILE A 150 8.11 14.54 -6.46
CA ILE A 150 8.16 15.96 -6.09
C ILE A 150 9.03 16.69 -7.11
N ASP A 151 8.60 17.88 -7.51
CA ASP A 151 9.38 18.78 -8.35
C ASP A 151 10.31 19.64 -7.47
N ALA A 152 11.62 19.45 -7.60
CA ALA A 152 12.59 20.19 -6.81
C ALA A 152 12.55 21.71 -7.05
N GLU A 153 12.26 22.15 -8.28
CA GLU A 153 12.20 23.58 -8.64
C GLU A 153 10.98 24.26 -8.04
N ALA A 154 9.85 23.55 -8.08
CA ALA A 154 8.58 24.05 -7.56
C ALA A 154 8.50 23.99 -6.02
N GLY A 155 9.34 23.18 -5.39
CA GLY A 155 9.29 22.89 -3.96
C GLY A 155 8.09 22.02 -3.58
N ILE A 156 7.82 21.92 -2.28
CA ILE A 156 6.71 21.13 -1.73
C ILE A 156 5.44 21.98 -1.75
N ARG A 157 4.39 21.50 -2.41
CA ARG A 157 3.09 22.19 -2.51
C ARG A 157 2.05 21.53 -1.63
N GLU A 158 0.91 22.20 -1.46
CA GLU A 158 -0.17 21.68 -0.61
C GLU A 158 -0.90 20.48 -1.24
N GLN A 159 -1.08 20.46 -2.57
CA GLN A 159 -1.78 19.35 -3.24
C GLN A 159 -0.98 18.05 -3.22
N ASP A 160 0.36 18.14 -3.18
CA ASP A 160 1.26 17.00 -3.00
C ASP A 160 0.89 16.15 -1.77
N LYS A 161 0.35 16.78 -0.71
CA LYS A 161 -0.02 16.09 0.54
C LYS A 161 -1.22 15.16 0.39
N HIS A 162 -2.17 15.46 -0.50
CA HIS A 162 -3.38 14.64 -0.66
C HIS A 162 -3.06 13.30 -1.32
N VAL A 163 -2.32 13.32 -2.42
CA VAL A 163 -2.00 12.11 -3.19
C VAL A 163 -1.08 11.17 -2.40
N ALA A 164 -0.10 11.73 -1.71
CA ALA A 164 0.78 10.99 -0.81
C ALA A 164 0.02 10.39 0.39
N GLY A 165 -0.96 11.12 0.93
CA GLY A 165 -1.85 10.63 1.99
C GLY A 165 -2.57 9.35 1.60
N TYR A 166 -3.14 9.27 0.39
CA TYR A 166 -3.83 8.07 -0.08
C TYR A 166 -2.93 6.83 -0.17
N ALA A 167 -1.70 6.98 -0.66
CA ALA A 167 -0.76 5.86 -0.71
C ALA A 167 -0.43 5.34 0.71
N SER A 168 -0.25 6.26 1.67
CA SER A 168 -0.01 5.92 3.08
C SER A 168 -1.21 5.23 3.72
N GLU A 169 -2.43 5.73 3.48
CA GLU A 169 -3.68 5.16 4.01
C GLU A 169 -3.95 3.76 3.45
N ALA A 170 -3.71 3.58 2.15
CA ALA A 170 -3.77 2.28 1.48
C ALA A 170 -2.73 1.28 2.03
N GLY A 171 -1.74 1.76 2.80
CA GLY A 171 -0.66 0.94 3.34
C GLY A 171 0.34 0.51 2.27
N LYS A 172 0.44 1.28 1.19
CA LYS A 172 1.34 0.96 0.08
C LYS A 172 2.78 1.32 0.45
N PRO A 173 3.75 0.51 0.03
CA PRO A 173 5.15 0.90 0.03
C PRO A 173 5.37 2.14 -0.84
N VAL A 174 6.20 3.07 -0.38
CA VAL A 174 6.43 4.38 -1.03
C VAL A 174 7.91 4.68 -1.16
N VAL A 175 8.32 5.18 -2.31
CA VAL A 175 9.61 5.85 -2.54
C VAL A 175 9.33 7.30 -2.93
N ILE A 176 9.92 8.25 -2.20
CA ILE A 176 9.83 9.67 -2.54
C ILE A 176 10.92 10.00 -3.56
N VAL A 177 10.52 10.51 -4.72
CA VAL A 177 11.42 10.81 -5.84
C VAL A 177 11.43 12.32 -6.08
N VAL A 178 12.49 12.97 -5.67
CA VAL A 178 12.72 14.40 -5.93
C VAL A 178 13.32 14.55 -7.33
N ASN A 179 12.51 14.97 -8.28
CA ASN A 179 12.86 15.10 -9.69
C ASN A 179 13.32 16.53 -10.03
N LYS A 180 13.91 16.70 -11.22
CA LYS A 180 14.51 17.97 -11.71
C LYS A 180 15.65 18.48 -10.85
N TRP A 181 16.36 17.55 -10.20
CA TRP A 181 17.49 17.90 -9.34
C TRP A 181 18.66 18.51 -10.10
N ASP A 182 18.68 18.42 -11.44
CA ASP A 182 19.64 19.12 -12.31
C ASP A 182 19.47 20.64 -12.31
N ALA A 183 18.25 21.15 -12.08
CA ALA A 183 17.95 22.57 -12.13
C ALA A 183 18.25 23.31 -10.81
N ILE A 184 18.52 22.57 -9.73
CA ILE A 184 18.83 23.13 -8.42
C ILE A 184 20.31 23.48 -8.33
N GLU A 185 20.61 24.72 -7.96
CA GLU A 185 21.96 25.14 -7.58
C GLU A 185 22.34 24.49 -6.24
N LYS A 186 23.49 23.81 -6.23
CA LYS A 186 23.88 22.91 -5.14
C LYS A 186 25.01 23.51 -4.32
N ASP A 187 24.81 23.56 -3.01
CA ASP A 187 25.87 23.62 -2.02
C ASP A 187 25.92 22.31 -1.21
N ASP A 188 26.91 22.19 -0.32
CA ASP A 188 27.12 20.99 0.52
C ASP A 188 25.93 20.63 1.40
N LYS A 189 24.99 21.56 1.62
CA LYS A 189 23.83 21.40 2.51
C LYS A 189 22.50 21.36 1.78
N THR A 190 22.43 21.64 0.48
CA THR A 190 21.18 21.73 -0.29
C THR A 190 20.38 20.44 -0.20
N MET A 191 21.03 19.29 -0.37
CA MET A 191 20.37 17.98 -0.30
C MET A 191 19.78 17.72 1.10
N ASN A 192 20.56 17.96 2.16
CA ASN A 192 20.10 17.75 3.54
C ASN A 192 18.94 18.68 3.90
N ARG A 193 19.02 19.97 3.54
CA ARG A 193 17.92 20.92 3.76
C ARG A 193 16.64 20.48 3.07
N PHE A 194 16.73 20.01 1.82
CA PHE A 194 15.55 19.52 1.09
C PHE A 194 14.99 18.24 1.73
N THR A 195 15.85 17.31 2.15
CA THR A 195 15.44 16.12 2.89
C THR A 195 14.71 16.49 4.18
N GLU A 196 15.22 17.42 4.99
CA GLU A 196 14.58 17.89 6.21
C GLU A 196 13.21 18.53 5.94
N GLN A 197 13.11 19.34 4.87
CA GLN A 197 11.83 19.91 4.42
C GLN A 197 10.83 18.81 4.05
N VAL A 198 11.22 17.83 3.23
CA VAL A 198 10.36 16.69 2.88
C VAL A 198 9.94 15.92 4.13
N ARG A 199 10.85 15.65 5.07
CA ARG A 199 10.51 14.95 6.33
C ARG A 199 9.56 15.74 7.21
N THR A 200 9.63 17.06 7.18
CA THR A 200 8.73 17.95 7.93
C THR A 200 7.33 17.95 7.33
N GLU A 201 7.22 18.14 6.01
CA GLU A 201 5.95 18.23 5.30
C GLU A 201 5.24 16.88 5.16
N PHE A 202 6.00 15.79 5.05
CA PHE A 202 5.51 14.42 4.86
C PHE A 202 5.88 13.52 6.05
N ALA A 203 5.67 13.99 7.28
CA ALA A 203 5.99 13.23 8.50
C ALA A 203 5.33 11.83 8.55
N TYR A 204 4.17 11.66 7.93
CA TYR A 204 3.46 10.38 7.81
C TYR A 204 4.12 9.40 6.82
N LEU A 205 5.04 9.87 5.96
CA LEU A 205 5.91 9.08 5.09
C LEU A 205 7.36 9.02 5.61
N SER A 206 7.56 9.18 6.92
CA SER A 206 8.90 9.09 7.53
C SER A 206 9.63 7.77 7.25
N TYR A 207 8.90 6.70 6.94
CA TYR A 207 9.46 5.41 6.53
C TYR A 207 9.97 5.39 5.09
N ALA A 208 9.48 6.27 4.21
CA ALA A 208 9.80 6.22 2.79
C ALA A 208 11.22 6.72 2.51
N PRO A 209 12.05 6.02 1.71
CA PRO A 209 13.32 6.57 1.26
C PRO A 209 13.10 7.76 0.34
N ILE A 210 14.07 8.68 0.31
CA ILE A 210 14.07 9.87 -0.53
C ILE A 210 15.23 9.75 -1.51
N ILE A 211 14.94 9.72 -2.81
CA ILE A 211 15.95 9.71 -3.87
C ILE A 211 15.84 10.98 -4.71
N PHE A 212 16.99 11.46 -5.18
CA PHE A 212 17.10 12.69 -5.96
C PHE A 212 17.60 12.37 -7.36
N ILE A 213 16.82 12.74 -8.38
CA ILE A 213 17.07 12.37 -9.76
C ILE A 213 16.84 13.55 -10.72
N SER A 214 17.29 13.37 -11.95
CA SER A 214 16.78 14.14 -13.09
C SER A 214 16.37 13.19 -14.21
N ALA A 215 15.06 13.11 -14.46
CA ALA A 215 14.55 12.39 -15.62
C ALA A 215 14.97 13.04 -16.95
N LYS A 216 15.34 14.33 -16.95
CA LYS A 216 15.76 15.07 -18.16
C LYS A 216 17.21 14.75 -18.54
N THR A 217 18.11 14.72 -17.58
CA THR A 217 19.54 14.46 -17.81
C THR A 217 19.93 13.01 -17.57
N HIS A 218 18.97 12.16 -17.19
CA HIS A 218 19.17 10.78 -16.75
C HIS A 218 20.05 10.64 -15.50
N GLN A 219 20.26 11.73 -14.74
CA GLN A 219 21.01 11.68 -13.50
C GLN A 219 20.28 10.81 -12.46
N ARG A 220 20.94 9.72 -12.02
CA ARG A 220 20.51 8.81 -10.94
C ARG A 220 19.18 8.10 -11.18
N VAL A 221 18.68 8.07 -12.42
CA VAL A 221 17.45 7.33 -12.75
C VAL A 221 17.64 5.82 -12.51
N ASP A 222 18.87 5.33 -12.66
CA ASP A 222 19.30 3.96 -12.43
C ASP A 222 19.12 3.52 -10.97
N THR A 223 18.96 4.46 -10.03
CA THR A 223 18.72 4.18 -8.62
C THR A 223 17.24 3.91 -8.29
N VAL A 224 16.33 4.21 -9.22
CA VAL A 224 14.87 4.12 -8.98
C VAL A 224 14.41 2.67 -8.85
N ILE A 225 14.77 1.79 -9.80
CA ILE A 225 14.37 0.38 -9.76
C ILE A 225 14.99 -0.37 -8.57
N PRO A 226 16.30 -0.20 -8.25
CA PRO A 226 16.86 -0.76 -7.02
C PRO A 226 16.14 -0.30 -5.74
N ALA A 227 15.68 0.95 -5.68
CA ALA A 227 14.89 1.44 -4.56
C ALA A 227 13.50 0.78 -4.51
N VAL A 228 12.84 0.58 -5.66
CA VAL A 228 11.58 -0.16 -5.75
C VAL A 228 11.75 -1.58 -5.24
N ASP A 229 12.77 -2.30 -5.70
CA ASP A 229 13.05 -3.68 -5.28
C ASP A 229 13.22 -3.77 -3.77
N LYS A 230 14.10 -2.93 -3.19
CA LYS A 230 14.34 -2.92 -1.74
C LYS A 230 13.05 -2.68 -0.96
N VAL A 231 12.27 -1.70 -1.37
CA VAL A 231 11.02 -1.32 -0.69
C VAL A 231 9.95 -2.40 -0.83
N TYR A 232 9.85 -3.04 -2.00
CA TYR A 232 8.99 -4.19 -2.23
C TYR A 232 9.38 -5.38 -1.35
N GLU A 233 10.65 -5.77 -1.35
CA GLU A 233 11.18 -6.86 -0.53
C GLU A 233 10.92 -6.62 0.97
N ASN A 234 11.12 -5.38 1.44
CA ASN A 234 10.81 -5.00 2.83
C ASN A 234 9.33 -5.15 3.15
N SER A 235 8.44 -4.84 2.21
CA SER A 235 6.98 -4.97 2.38
C SER A 235 6.49 -6.44 2.40
N CYS A 236 7.21 -7.32 1.69
CA CYS A 236 6.97 -8.76 1.63
C CYS A 236 7.62 -9.53 2.77
N ARG A 237 8.49 -8.88 3.55
CA ARG A 237 9.32 -9.57 4.55
C ARG A 237 8.48 -10.31 5.59
N ARG A 238 8.77 -11.60 5.78
CA ARG A 238 8.20 -12.44 6.84
C ARG A 238 9.18 -12.54 8.00
N ILE A 239 8.74 -12.18 9.20
CA ILE A 239 9.54 -12.31 10.42
C ILE A 239 9.14 -13.59 11.15
N PRO A 240 10.10 -14.47 11.49
CA PRO A 240 9.86 -15.63 12.34
C PRO A 240 9.29 -15.21 13.70
N THR A 241 8.23 -15.89 14.13
CA THR A 241 7.50 -15.55 15.37
C THR A 241 8.39 -15.58 16.61
N ASN A 242 9.33 -16.52 16.72
CA ASN A 242 10.27 -16.59 17.83
C ASN A 242 11.15 -15.32 17.92
N ILE A 243 11.76 -14.90 16.81
CA ILE A 243 12.61 -13.70 16.75
C ILE A 243 11.79 -12.44 17.06
N LEU A 244 10.57 -12.34 16.52
CA LEU A 244 9.68 -11.23 16.83
C LEU A 244 9.36 -11.12 18.33
N ASN A 245 9.10 -12.25 18.99
CA ASN A 245 8.79 -12.26 20.42
C ASN A 245 10.01 -11.91 21.28
N GLU A 246 11.21 -12.34 20.88
CA GLU A 246 12.48 -11.95 21.52
C GLU A 246 12.67 -10.44 21.47
N VAL A 247 12.58 -9.84 20.27
CA VAL A 247 12.69 -8.37 20.09
C VAL A 247 11.66 -7.62 20.94
N ILE A 248 10.41 -8.07 20.96
CA ILE A 248 9.34 -7.42 21.75
C ILE A 248 9.57 -7.58 23.25
N ALA A 249 10.05 -8.73 23.71
CA ALA A 249 10.36 -8.95 25.12
C ALA A 249 11.49 -8.03 25.57
N ASP A 250 12.61 -8.01 24.84
CA ASP A 250 13.78 -7.17 25.14
C ASP A 250 13.41 -5.69 25.14
N THR A 251 12.67 -5.24 24.13
CA THR A 251 12.20 -3.85 24.02
C THR A 251 11.39 -3.41 25.25
N GLN A 252 10.49 -4.26 25.75
CA GLN A 252 9.68 -3.97 26.94
C GLN A 252 10.49 -4.00 28.24
N ILE A 253 11.57 -4.78 28.30
CA ILE A 253 12.47 -4.83 29.46
C ILE A 253 13.30 -3.54 29.51
N THR A 254 13.89 -3.13 28.39
CA THR A 254 14.74 -1.92 28.32
C THR A 254 13.94 -0.65 28.59
N ASN A 255 12.74 -0.52 28.03
CA ASN A 255 11.88 0.64 28.26
C ASN A 255 10.43 0.21 28.49
N PRO A 256 10.04 -0.03 29.76
CA PRO A 256 8.70 -0.47 30.10
C PRO A 256 7.63 0.58 29.82
N ALA A 257 6.44 0.15 29.40
CA ALA A 257 5.31 1.03 29.21
C ALA A 257 4.99 1.86 30.48
N PRO A 258 4.65 3.16 30.34
CA PRO A 258 4.20 3.98 31.46
C PRO A 258 3.01 3.36 32.17
N ALA A 259 2.97 3.46 33.50
CA ALA A 259 1.83 2.99 34.28
C ALA A 259 0.65 3.98 34.17
N ARG A 260 -0.55 3.45 33.94
CA ARG A 260 -1.82 4.19 34.02
C ARG A 260 -2.72 3.48 35.02
N ASN A 261 -3.20 4.22 36.03
CA ASN A 261 -4.02 3.68 37.12
C ASN A 261 -3.39 2.43 37.77
N GLY A 262 -2.07 2.47 38.01
CA GLY A 262 -1.31 1.37 38.61
C GLY A 262 -1.04 0.17 37.68
N LYS A 263 -1.53 0.17 36.44
CA LYS A 263 -1.33 -0.92 35.47
C LYS A 263 -0.43 -0.48 34.32
N ARG A 264 0.50 -1.36 33.92
CA ARG A 264 1.36 -1.16 32.74
C ARG A 264 0.83 -1.96 31.57
N PHE A 265 0.94 -1.42 30.37
CA PHE A 265 0.74 -2.20 29.16
C PHE A 265 1.82 -3.28 29.06
N ARG A 266 1.41 -4.52 28.77
CA ARG A 266 2.31 -5.67 28.59
C ARG A 266 1.87 -6.49 27.40
N VAL A 267 2.80 -6.74 26.49
CA VAL A 267 2.66 -7.70 25.39
C VAL A 267 3.16 -9.06 25.89
N TYR A 268 2.32 -10.07 25.75
CA TYR A 268 2.64 -11.46 26.08
C TYR A 268 3.13 -12.25 24.89
N TYR A 269 2.63 -11.91 23.70
CA TYR A 269 2.93 -12.61 22.48
C TYR A 269 2.72 -11.69 21.28
N ALA A 270 3.53 -11.85 20.25
CA ALA A 270 3.47 -11.12 19.00
C ALA A 270 3.56 -12.08 17.81
N THR A 271 2.80 -11.80 16.75
CA THR A 271 2.89 -12.55 15.49
C THR A 271 2.65 -11.64 14.29
N GLN A 272 3.26 -11.96 13.15
CA GLN A 272 2.97 -11.29 11.88
C GLN A 272 1.85 -12.04 11.16
N VAL A 273 0.75 -11.34 10.84
CA VAL A 273 -0.45 -11.92 10.24
C VAL A 273 -0.62 -11.58 8.76
N ALA A 274 0.01 -10.50 8.28
CA ALA A 274 -0.04 -10.11 6.88
C ALA A 274 1.29 -9.47 6.43
N GLN A 275 1.47 -9.45 5.11
CA GLN A 275 2.50 -8.72 4.37
C GLN A 275 1.79 -7.64 3.54
N GLN A 276 2.56 -6.66 3.04
CA GLN A 276 2.06 -5.61 2.14
C GLN A 276 0.76 -4.90 2.62
N PRO A 277 0.79 -4.20 3.77
CA PRO A 277 1.97 -3.94 4.60
C PRO A 277 2.20 -4.98 5.71
N PRO A 278 3.45 -5.12 6.20
CA PRO A 278 3.75 -5.92 7.39
C PRO A 278 2.81 -5.58 8.56
N THR A 279 1.98 -6.55 8.93
CA THR A 279 0.95 -6.37 9.95
C THR A 279 1.22 -7.31 11.13
N PHE A 280 1.45 -6.73 12.30
CA PHE A 280 1.74 -7.43 13.53
C PHE A 280 0.54 -7.39 14.47
N VAL A 281 0.18 -8.55 15.03
CA VAL A 281 -0.81 -8.65 16.10
C VAL A 281 -0.08 -8.89 17.41
N LEU A 282 -0.29 -7.99 18.37
CA LEU A 282 0.27 -8.06 19.72
C LEU A 282 -0.83 -8.48 20.70
N SER A 283 -0.69 -9.66 21.29
CA SER A 283 -1.55 -10.13 22.38
C SER A 283 -1.07 -9.52 23.70
N CYS A 284 -1.93 -8.74 24.34
CA CYS A 284 -1.60 -7.96 25.52
C CYS A 284 -2.55 -8.18 26.69
N ASN A 285 -2.24 -7.56 27.82
CA ASN A 285 -3.10 -7.56 29.02
C ASN A 285 -4.39 -6.73 28.84
N ASP A 286 -4.28 -5.49 28.36
CA ASP A 286 -5.42 -4.62 28.07
C ASP A 286 -5.05 -3.65 26.94
N PRO A 287 -5.70 -3.75 25.76
CA PRO A 287 -5.44 -2.86 24.63
C PRO A 287 -5.62 -1.38 24.98
N LYS A 288 -6.51 -1.04 25.93
CA LYS A 288 -6.76 0.35 26.33
C LYS A 288 -5.57 1.00 27.06
N LEU A 289 -4.63 0.20 27.55
CA LEU A 289 -3.40 0.70 28.16
C LEU A 289 -2.33 1.10 27.12
N MET A 290 -2.49 0.71 25.85
CA MET A 290 -1.58 1.11 24.79
C MET A 290 -1.76 2.60 24.48
N HIS A 291 -0.76 3.41 24.84
CA HIS A 291 -0.70 4.81 24.43
C HIS A 291 -0.01 4.94 23.08
N PHE A 292 -0.42 5.92 22.25
CA PHE A 292 0.16 6.14 20.92
C PHE A 292 1.69 6.31 20.95
N SER A 293 2.23 6.93 22.00
CA SER A 293 3.68 7.11 22.15
C SER A 293 4.41 5.78 22.34
N TYR A 294 3.80 4.84 23.07
CA TYR A 294 4.37 3.51 23.28
C TYR A 294 4.19 2.63 22.05
N GLN A 295 3.07 2.77 21.32
CA GLN A 295 2.89 2.14 20.02
C GLN A 295 3.97 2.59 19.02
N ARG A 296 4.25 3.91 18.92
CA ARG A 296 5.34 4.44 18.09
C ARG A 296 6.71 3.94 18.55
N PHE A 297 6.93 3.82 19.85
CA PHE A 297 8.16 3.26 20.39
C PHE A 297 8.36 1.79 19.95
N LEU A 298 7.31 0.96 20.05
CA LEU A 298 7.37 -0.42 19.56
C LEU A 298 7.54 -0.49 18.04
N GLU A 299 6.86 0.37 17.28
CA GLU A 299 7.06 0.47 15.83
C GLU A 299 8.52 0.80 15.51
N ASN A 300 9.10 1.80 16.17
CA ASN A 300 10.50 2.15 15.98
C ASN A 300 11.41 0.98 16.35
N ALA A 301 11.18 0.29 17.47
CA ALA A 301 11.97 -0.88 17.84
C ALA A 301 11.93 -1.97 16.76
N LEU A 302 10.75 -2.24 16.17
CA LEU A 302 10.62 -3.15 15.04
C LEU A 302 11.40 -2.68 13.81
N ARG A 303 11.37 -1.37 13.49
CA ARG A 303 12.14 -0.79 12.38
C ARG A 303 13.66 -0.82 12.60
N HIS A 304 14.12 -0.75 13.85
CA HIS A 304 15.55 -0.88 14.18
C HIS A 304 16.01 -2.34 14.13
N ALA A 305 15.17 -3.27 14.57
CA ALA A 305 15.46 -4.70 14.55
C ALA A 305 15.36 -5.30 13.13
N PHE A 306 14.44 -4.78 12.33
CA PHE A 306 14.14 -5.28 11.00
C PHE A 306 14.07 -4.12 10.01
N ASP A 307 14.80 -4.23 8.89
CA ASP A 307 14.69 -3.24 7.82
C ASP A 307 13.28 -3.26 7.19
N PHE A 308 12.52 -2.22 7.50
CA PHE A 308 11.20 -1.91 6.96
C PHE A 308 11.19 -0.52 6.29
N GLU A 309 12.35 -0.06 5.81
CA GLU A 309 12.42 1.16 5.00
C GLU A 309 11.51 1.03 3.78
N GLY A 310 10.76 2.09 3.48
CA GLY A 310 9.82 2.16 2.36
C GLY A 310 8.44 1.58 2.63
N THR A 311 8.22 0.83 3.71
CA THR A 311 6.92 0.23 4.00
C THR A 311 6.33 0.72 5.33
N PRO A 312 5.02 1.02 5.37
CA PRO A 312 4.34 1.25 6.64
C PRO A 312 4.24 -0.07 7.43
N ILE A 313 4.22 0.02 8.76
CA ILE A 313 3.98 -1.12 9.63
C ILE A 313 2.62 -0.95 10.29
N ARG A 314 1.80 -2.00 10.31
CA ARG A 314 0.52 -2.00 11.04
C ARG A 314 0.68 -2.80 12.33
N ILE A 315 0.38 -2.17 13.47
CA ILE A 315 0.36 -2.83 14.78
C ILE A 315 -1.09 -2.88 15.27
N ILE A 316 -1.60 -4.10 15.43
CA ILE A 316 -2.93 -4.38 15.97
C ILE A 316 -2.75 -4.98 17.36
N VAL A 317 -3.42 -4.39 18.34
CA VAL A 317 -3.33 -4.83 19.74
C VAL A 317 -4.60 -5.55 20.13
N ARG A 318 -4.50 -6.76 20.68
CA ARG A 318 -5.66 -7.57 21.11
C ARG A 318 -5.46 -8.03 22.55
N LYS A 319 -6.54 -8.03 23.32
CA LYS A 319 -6.54 -8.62 24.66
C LYS A 319 -6.31 -10.13 24.53
N LYS A 320 -5.41 -10.70 25.33
CA LYS A 320 -5.26 -12.15 25.41
C LYS A 320 -6.60 -12.76 25.83
N VAL A 321 -7.16 -13.62 24.98
CA VAL A 321 -8.29 -14.47 25.35
C VAL A 321 -7.70 -15.59 26.20
N SER A 322 -8.09 -15.63 27.47
CA SER A 322 -7.87 -16.80 28.31
C SER A 322 -8.80 -17.91 27.83
N GLU A 323 -8.25 -19.07 27.51
CA GLU A 323 -9.01 -20.33 27.50
C GLU A 323 -9.63 -20.58 28.89
#